data_AF-A0A7C2VVL4-F1
#
_entry.id   AF-A0A7C2VVL4-F1
#
_cell.length_a   1.000
_cell.length_b   1.000
_cell.length_c   1.000
_cell.angle_alpha   90.00
_cell.angle_beta   90.00
_cell.angle_gamma   90.00
#
_symmetry.space_group_name_H-M   'P 1'
#
loop_
_entity.id
_entity.type
_entity.pdbx_description
1 polymer ?
#
loop_
_entity_poly.entity_id
_entity_poly.type
_entity_poly.pdbx_seq_one_letter_code
_entity_poly.pdbx_strand_id
1 'polypeptide(L)' 'MVRRAVLRAFDAQRYTATLQVVGSPTVWLQGVPVSRALPAAELVVGREVAVVFTERGDPAAALVIGLW' A
#
# COMPACT_ATOMS: atom_id res chain seq x y z
N MET A 1 -3.77 0.72 12.66
CA MET A 1 -4.99 0.04 12.15
C MET A 1 -4.69 -0.64 10.82
N VAL A 2 -5.21 -1.84 10.54
CA VAL A 2 -5.01 -2.52 9.25
C VAL A 2 -6.22 -2.31 8.35
N ARG A 3 -5.99 -1.98 7.07
CA ARG A 3 -7.03 -1.86 6.04
C ARG A 3 -6.61 -2.57 4.75
N ARG A 4 -7.62 -2.93 3.95
CA ARG A 4 -7.43 -3.46 2.60
C ARG A 4 -7.30 -2.30 1.61
N ALA A 5 -6.37 -2.42 0.68
CA ALA A 5 -6.18 -1.47 -0.41
C ALA A 5 -5.89 -2.21 -1.71
N VAL A 6 -6.08 -1.54 -2.84
CA VAL A 6 -5.70 -2.04 -4.17
C VAL A 6 -4.41 -1.34 -4.59
N LEU A 7 -3.43 -2.12 -5.02
CA LEU A 7 -2.18 -1.61 -5.57
C LEU A 7 -2.45 -0.96 -6.94
N ARG A 8 -2.18 0.34 -7.06
CA ARG A 8 -2.38 1.10 -8.31
C ARG A 8 -1.08 1.37 -9.06
N ALA A 9 0.03 1.51 -8.33
CA ALA A 9 1.37 1.59 -8.92
C ALA A 9 2.41 1.11 -7.91
N PHE A 10 3.56 0.63 -8.39
CA PHE A 10 4.71 0.24 -7.58
C PHE A 10 6.00 0.76 -8.22
N ASP A 11 6.81 1.46 -7.43
CA ASP A 11 8.16 1.90 -7.78
C ASP A 11 9.18 0.96 -7.11
N ALA A 12 9.77 0.07 -7.89
CA ALA A 12 10.76 -0.89 -7.42
C ALA A 12 12.10 -0.25 -7.03
N GLN A 13 12.44 0.94 -7.56
CA GLN A 13 13.69 1.63 -7.23
C GLN A 13 13.61 2.24 -5.83
N ARG A 14 12.45 2.84 -5.50
CA ARG A 14 12.20 3.45 -4.18
C ARG A 14 11.52 2.51 -3.19
N TYR A 15 11.04 1.36 -3.65
CA TYR A 15 10.25 0.39 -2.88
C TYR A 15 8.99 1.02 -2.26
N THR A 16 8.30 1.84 -3.05
CA THR A 16 7.08 2.54 -2.65
C THR A 16 5.92 2.19 -3.57
N ALA A 17 4.71 2.32 -3.06
CA ALA A 17 3.48 1.99 -3.75
C ALA A 17 2.48 3.14 -3.73
N THR A 18 1.67 3.20 -4.78
CA THR A 18 0.43 3.98 -4.81
C THR A 18 -0.73 3.03 -4.58
N LEU A 19 -1.57 3.34 -3.60
CA LEU A 19 -2.62 2.46 -3.11
C LEU A 19 -3.96 3.19 -3.12
N GLN A 20 -5.02 2.46 -3.45
CA GLN A 20 -6.40 2.93 -3.29
C GLN A 20 -7.07 2.17 -2.15
N VAL A 21 -7.50 2.87 -1.11
CA VAL A 21 -8.11 2.21 0.07
C VAL A 21 -9.50 1.68 -0.28
N VAL A 22 -9.74 0.39 -0.02
CA VAL A 22 -11.05 -0.23 -0.29
C VAL A 22 -12.08 0.35 0.67
N GLY A 23 -13.25 0.73 0.15
CA GLY A 23 -14.30 1.41 0.91
C GLY A 23 -14.19 2.93 0.94
N SER A 24 -13.14 3.51 0.36
CA SER A 24 -13.04 4.96 0.09
C SER A 24 -12.40 5.21 -1.28
N PRO A 25 -13.20 5.25 -2.36
CA PRO A 25 -12.68 5.35 -3.72
C PRO A 25 -11.90 6.64 -3.98
N THR A 26 -12.11 7.67 -3.17
CA THR A 26 -11.47 8.99 -3.26
C THR A 26 -10.12 9.07 -2.53
N VAL A 27 -9.77 8.10 -1.69
CA VAL A 27 -8.52 8.14 -0.92
C VAL A 27 -7.44 7.34 -1.62
N TRP A 28 -6.49 8.07 -2.19
CA TRP A 28 -5.30 7.56 -2.85
C TRP A 28 -4.10 7.89 -1.96
N LEU A 29 -3.33 6.86 -1.61
CA LEU A 29 -2.08 7.03 -0.88
C LEU A 29 -0.96 6.87 -1.86
N GLN A 30 -0.08 7.86 -1.96
CA GLN A 30 1.07 7.84 -2.85
C GLN A 30 2.35 7.74 -2.03
N GLY A 31 3.37 7.09 -2.60
CA GLY A 31 4.68 6.99 -1.95
C GLY A 31 4.67 6.13 -0.68
N VAL A 32 3.69 5.24 -0.51
CA VAL A 32 3.59 4.39 0.68
C VAL A 32 4.74 3.39 0.68
N PRO A 33 5.58 3.33 1.73
CA PRO A 33 6.63 2.33 1.81
C PRO A 33 6.05 0.91 1.80
N VAL A 34 6.76 0.00 1.12
CA VAL A 34 6.41 -1.42 1.06
C VAL A 34 7.40 -2.23 1.88
N SER A 35 6.92 -3.20 2.64
CA SER A 35 7.78 -4.15 3.34
C SER A 35 8.69 -4.87 2.34
N ARG A 36 10.00 -4.83 2.58
CA ARG A 36 11.02 -5.50 1.75
C ARG A 36 10.97 -7.03 1.86
N ALA A 37 10.19 -7.57 2.79
CA ALA A 37 9.90 -8.99 2.85
C ALA A 37 8.97 -9.44 1.70
N LEU A 38 8.25 -8.50 1.07
CA LEU A 38 7.38 -8.78 -0.07
C LEU A 38 8.20 -8.77 -1.38
N PRO A 39 8.15 -9.83 -2.20
CA PRO A 39 8.89 -9.88 -3.46
C PRO A 39 8.33 -8.85 -4.44
N ALA A 40 9.21 -8.07 -5.07
CA ALA A 40 8.82 -7.08 -6.08
C ALA A 40 8.01 -7.69 -7.24
N ALA A 41 8.29 -8.94 -7.60
CA ALA A 41 7.57 -9.68 -8.65
C ALA A 41 6.09 -9.92 -8.33
N GLU A 42 5.71 -9.90 -7.05
CA GLU A 42 4.34 -10.14 -6.61
C GLU A 42 3.51 -8.86 -6.47
N LEU A 43 4.16 -7.69 -6.51
CA LEU A 43 3.56 -6.36 -6.41
C LEU A 43 2.97 -5.91 -7.75
N VAL A 44 1.97 -6.67 -8.21
CA VAL A 44 1.27 -6.44 -9.48
C VAL A 44 0.12 -5.46 -9.30
N VAL A 45 0.03 -4.46 -10.17
CA VAL A 45 -1.07 -3.48 -10.21
C VAL A 45 -2.42 -4.20 -10.32
N GLY A 46 -3.39 -3.79 -9.50
CA GLY A 46 -4.72 -4.38 -9.40
C GLY A 46 -4.86 -5.42 -8.28
N ARG A 47 -3.77 -5.91 -7.69
CA ARG A 47 -3.84 -6.82 -6.53
C ARG A 47 -4.30 -6.12 -5.26
N GLU A 48 -4.87 -6.92 -4.37
CA GLU A 48 -5.25 -6.48 -3.03
C GLU A 48 -4.07 -6.62 -2.07
N VAL A 49 -3.88 -5.59 -1.25
CA VAL A 49 -2.78 -5.49 -0.31
C VAL A 49 -3.27 -5.05 1.07
N ALA A 50 -2.52 -5.43 2.09
CA ALA A 50 -2.75 -5.05 3.48
C ALA A 50 -1.89 -3.84 3.80
N VAL A 51 -2.53 -2.77 4.24
CA VAL A 51 -1.87 -1.56 4.70
C VAL A 51 -2.09 -1.41 6.19
N VAL A 52 -1.01 -1.21 6.94
CA VAL A 52 -1.09 -0.78 8.33
C VAL A 52 -0.85 0.73 8.40
N PHE A 53 -1.75 1.44 9.07
CA PHE A 53 -1.54 2.83 9.47
C PHE A 53 -1.00 2.83 10.90
N THR A 54 0.18 3.39 11.09
CA THR A 54 0.87 3.45 12.38
C THR A 54 0.35 4.59 13.25
N GLU A 55 -0.04 5.71 12.62
CA GLU A 55 -0.65 6.84 13.32
C GLU A 55 -2.10 7.07 12.87
N ARG A 56 -2.93 7.53 13.81
CA ARG A 56 -4.35 7.76 13.55
C ARG A 56 -4.53 9.15 12.94
N GLY A 57 -5.00 9.20 11.70
CA GLY A 57 -5.32 10.45 11.01
C GLY A 57 -4.19 10.99 10.13
N ASP A 58 -3.00 10.40 10.20
CA ASP A 58 -1.93 10.66 9.24
C ASP A 58 -1.92 9.55 8.16
N PRO A 59 -2.41 9.82 6.94
CA PRO A 59 -2.33 8.88 5.84
C PRO A 59 -0.90 8.64 5.32
N ALA A 60 0.07 9.51 5.65
CA ALA A 60 1.48 9.31 5.30
C ALA A 60 2.16 8.27 6.20
N ALA A 61 1.65 8.07 7.41
CA ALA A 61 2.10 7.06 8.36
C ALA A 61 1.52 5.67 8.03
N ALA A 62 1.73 5.20 6.79
CA ALA A 62 1.22 3.94 6.26
C ALA A 62 2.33 3.02 5.76
N LEU A 63 2.16 1.71 5.89
CA LEU A 63 3.11 0.69 5.42
C LEU A 63 2.36 -0.51 4.82
N VAL A 64 2.81 -0.98 3.65
CA VAL A 64 2.30 -2.24 3.07
C VAL A 64 2.99 -3.42 3.74
N ILE A 65 2.20 -4.32 4.31
CA ILE A 65 2.70 -5.47 5.11
C ILE A 65 2.38 -6.82 4.50
N GLY A 66 1.46 -6.89 3.54
CA GLY A 66 1.01 -8.15 2.97
C GLY A 66 0.28 -7.97 1.65
N LEU A 67 0.22 -9.08 0.91
CA LEU A 67 -0.49 -9.23 -0.36
C LEU A 67 -1.34 -10.50 -0.26
N TRP A 68 -2.51 -10.48 -0.91
CA TRP A 68 -3.39 -11.66 -1.07
C TRP A 68 -3.07 -12.37 -2.38
#